data_AF-A0A2R5L162-F1
#
_entry.id   AF-A0A2R5L162-F1
#
_cell.length_a   1.000
_cell.length_b   1.000
_cell.length_c   1.000
_cell.angle_alpha   90.00
_cell.angle_beta   90.00
_cell.angle_gamma   90.00
#
_symmetry.space_group_name_H-M   'P 1'
#
loop_
_entity.id
_entity.type
_entity.pdbx_description
1 polymer ?
#
loop_
_entity_poly.entity_id
_entity_poly.type
_entity_poly.pdbx_seq_one_letter_code
_entity_poly.pdbx_strand_id
1 'polypeptide(L)'
;MHNIENITDDIFWVGVNDRKTQRFENYLPLDKGVSYNSYIILDEKVALIDTVEIGTSENFLEKVEGVLQGRKIDYLIINHMEPDHAGAIKDIIRLYPNVILVGNVKTFPMLDAFYDCSKEHCENNRMVIKEGDTLEL
;
A
#
# COMPACT_ATOMS: atom_id res chain seq x y z
N MET A 1 -7.97 14.30 13.26
CA MET A 1 -8.38 14.52 11.86
C MET A 1 -7.17 14.24 11.01
N HIS A 2 -7.15 13.09 10.36
CA HIS A 2 -6.01 12.65 9.56
C HIS A 2 -6.16 13.30 8.18
N ASN A 3 -5.15 14.03 7.73
CA ASN A 3 -5.17 14.76 6.46
C ASN A 3 -5.22 13.77 5.29
N ILE A 4 -6.42 13.45 4.83
CA ILE A 4 -6.66 12.87 3.51
C ILE A 4 -6.61 14.04 2.54
N GLU A 5 -5.78 13.94 1.51
CA GLU A 5 -5.68 14.97 0.47
C GLU A 5 -6.33 14.45 -0.81
N ASN A 6 -7.31 15.20 -1.31
CA ASN A 6 -7.93 14.92 -2.61
C ASN A 6 -6.98 15.44 -3.71
N ILE A 7 -6.53 14.55 -4.58
CA ILE A 7 -5.68 14.89 -5.73
C ILE A 7 -6.56 15.19 -6.94
N THR A 8 -7.54 14.31 -7.18
CA THR A 8 -8.63 14.49 -8.14
C THR A 8 -9.92 13.92 -7.54
N ASP A 9 -11.05 14.12 -8.20
CA ASP A 9 -12.36 13.63 -7.74
C ASP A 9 -12.35 12.13 -7.38
N ASP A 10 -11.52 11.33 -8.07
CA ASP A 10 -11.44 9.88 -7.92
C ASP A 10 -10.11 9.38 -7.33
N ILE A 11 -9.12 10.27 -7.10
CA ILE A 11 -7.78 9.89 -6.62
C ILE A 11 -7.44 10.61 -5.31
N PHE A 12 -7.14 9.82 -4.28
CA PHE A 12 -6.88 10.29 -2.94
C PHE A 12 -5.51 9.88 -2.46
N TRP A 13 -4.76 10.82 -1.88
CA TRP A 13 -3.54 10.50 -1.15
C TRP A 13 -3.88 10.04 0.26
N VAL A 14 -3.42 8.84 0.60
CA VAL A 14 -3.61 8.21 1.92
C VAL A 14 -2.29 7.90 2.63
N GLY A 15 -1.16 8.34 2.07
CA GLY A 15 0.18 8.13 2.62
C GLY A 15 0.43 8.81 3.97
N VAL A 16 1.67 8.79 4.44
CA VAL A 16 2.07 9.36 5.74
C VAL A 16 3.30 10.26 5.60
N ASN A 17 3.26 11.41 6.26
CA ASN A 17 4.43 12.26 6.45
C ASN A 17 5.16 11.88 7.73
N ASP A 18 6.31 11.23 7.61
CA ASP A 18 7.16 10.89 8.74
C ASP A 18 8.10 12.06 9.09
N ARG A 19 7.89 12.61 10.28
CA ARG A 19 8.74 13.66 10.88
C ARG A 19 9.51 13.14 12.11
N LYS A 20 9.41 11.85 12.41
CA LYS A 20 10.04 11.17 13.55
C LYS A 20 11.38 10.55 13.15
N THR A 21 11.46 9.94 11.97
CA THR A 21 12.71 9.34 11.48
C THR A 21 13.75 10.41 11.23
N GLN A 22 14.90 10.28 11.90
CA GLN A 22 16.00 11.25 11.81
C GLN A 22 16.94 10.97 10.63
N ARG A 23 17.01 9.70 10.19
CA ARG A 23 17.89 9.26 9.12
C ARG A 23 17.22 8.22 8.23
N PHE A 24 17.24 8.45 6.91
CA PHE A 24 16.84 7.46 5.92
C PHE A 24 17.92 6.38 5.81
N GLU A 25 17.51 5.11 5.86
CA GLU A 25 18.41 3.94 5.90
C GLU A 25 19.52 4.04 6.98
N ASN A 26 19.24 4.76 8.07
CA ASN A 26 20.22 5.08 9.12
C ASN A 26 21.49 5.82 8.63
N TYR A 27 21.47 6.35 7.40
CA TYR A 27 22.63 6.96 6.74
C TYR A 27 22.39 8.45 6.42
N LEU A 28 21.33 8.77 5.66
CA LEU A 28 21.09 10.14 5.19
C LEU A 28 20.23 10.93 6.19
N PRO A 29 20.67 12.10 6.68
CA PRO A 29 19.87 12.91 7.59
C PRO A 29 18.58 13.42 6.93
N LEU A 30 17.49 13.40 7.68
CA LEU A 30 16.16 13.85 7.25
C LEU A 30 15.73 15.10 8.01
N ASP A 31 16.37 16.24 7.74
CA ASP A 31 16.07 17.52 8.43
C ASP A 31 14.61 17.97 8.25
N LYS A 32 13.97 17.54 7.17
CA LYS A 32 12.56 17.79 6.87
C LYS A 32 11.71 16.52 6.95
N GLY A 33 12.22 15.40 7.43
CA GLY A 33 11.51 14.12 7.37
C GLY A 33 11.33 13.60 5.95
N VAL A 34 10.44 12.62 5.79
CA VAL A 34 10.14 11.92 4.53
C VAL A 34 8.64 11.66 4.41
N SER A 35 8.16 11.40 3.20
CA SER A 35 6.78 11.00 2.94
C SER A 35 6.74 9.59 2.36
N TYR A 36 5.97 8.70 2.98
CA TYR A 36 5.59 7.41 2.40
C TYR A 36 4.28 7.62 1.66
N ASN A 37 4.33 7.64 0.33
CA ASN A 37 3.19 8.00 -0.50
C ASN A 37 2.44 6.75 -0.94
N SER A 38 1.13 6.74 -0.66
CA SER A 38 0.20 5.71 -1.09
C SER A 38 -1.08 6.39 -1.55
N TYR A 39 -1.77 5.78 -2.51
CA TYR A 39 -2.93 6.39 -3.17
C TYR A 39 -4.07 5.41 -3.28
N ILE A 40 -5.30 5.91 -3.18
CA ILE A 40 -6.51 5.17 -3.53
C ILE A 40 -7.10 5.78 -4.79
N ILE A 41 -7.44 4.91 -5.75
CA ILE A 41 -8.24 5.23 -6.93
C ILE A 41 -9.62 4.63 -6.73
N LEU A 42 -10.65 5.46 -6.77
CA LEU A 42 -12.05 5.08 -6.64
C LEU A 42 -12.71 5.07 -8.03
N ASP A 43 -12.94 3.88 -8.60
CA ASP A 43 -13.75 3.72 -9.81
C ASP A 43 -14.87 2.70 -9.57
N GLU A 44 -15.34 1.94 -10.56
CA GLU A 44 -16.19 0.76 -10.36
C GLU A 44 -15.52 -0.23 -9.38
N LYS A 45 -14.22 -0.49 -9.57
CA LYS A 45 -13.33 -1.17 -8.63
C LYS A 45 -12.38 -0.19 -7.96
N VAL A 46 -11.91 -0.59 -6.79
CA VAL A 46 -10.99 0.22 -5.99
C VAL A 46 -9.58 -0.35 -6.06
N ALA A 47 -8.62 0.51 -6.41
CA ALA A 47 -7.20 0.20 -6.34
C ALA A 47 -6.50 1.00 -5.25
N LEU A 48 -5.76 0.31 -4.39
CA LEU A 48 -4.79 0.89 -3.47
C LEU A 48 -3.39 0.71 -4.07
N ILE A 49 -2.63 1.81 -4.17
CA ILE A 49 -1.27 1.83 -4.71
C ILE A 49 -0.29 1.95 -3.55
N ASP A 50 0.55 0.92 -3.41
CA ASP A 50 1.54 0.73 -2.37
C ASP A 50 0.96 0.87 -0.95
N THR A 51 1.82 0.69 0.04
CA THR A 51 1.49 0.93 1.45
C THR A 51 2.57 1.83 2.07
N VAL A 52 2.68 1.82 3.39
CA VAL A 52 3.61 2.66 4.15
C VAL A 52 4.49 1.81 5.06
N GLU A 53 5.49 2.47 5.64
CA GLU A 53 6.30 1.93 6.74
C GLU A 53 5.40 1.47 7.91
N ILE A 54 5.71 0.29 8.47
CA ILE A 54 4.86 -0.41 9.45
C ILE A 54 4.57 0.42 10.71
N GLY A 55 5.53 1.19 11.22
CA GLY A 55 5.36 2.10 12.36
C GLY A 55 4.37 3.24 12.12
N THR A 56 3.92 3.43 10.87
CA THR A 56 2.92 4.42 10.49
C THR A 56 1.59 3.81 10.01
N SER A 57 1.43 2.48 10.09
CA SER A 57 0.29 1.77 9.49
C SER A 57 -1.06 2.20 10.05
N GLU A 58 -1.18 2.49 11.35
CA GLU A 58 -2.43 2.92 11.98
C GLU A 58 -3.02 4.19 11.31
N ASN A 59 -2.19 5.23 11.13
CA ASN A 59 -2.61 6.49 10.49
C ASN A 59 -3.02 6.27 9.03
N PHE A 60 -2.27 5.43 8.32
CA PHE A 60 -2.55 5.04 6.95
C PHE A 60 -3.90 4.30 6.85
N LEU A 61 -4.15 3.31 7.71
CA LEU A 61 -5.39 2.53 7.71
C LEU A 61 -6.61 3.38 8.02
N GLU A 62 -6.51 4.32 8.97
CA GLU A 62 -7.60 5.27 9.25
C GLU A 62 -7.95 6.13 8.03
N LYS A 63 -6.94 6.56 7.25
CA LYS A 63 -7.17 7.30 6.00
C LYS A 63 -7.79 6.42 4.92
N VAL A 64 -7.28 5.20 4.77
CA VAL A 64 -7.82 4.20 3.84
C VAL A 64 -9.31 3.97 4.14
N GLU A 65 -9.67 3.67 5.39
CA GLU A 65 -11.08 3.48 5.79
C GLU A 65 -11.92 4.74 5.53
N GLY A 66 -11.38 5.93 5.83
CA GLY A 66 -12.06 7.20 5.60
C GLY A 66 -12.37 7.48 4.13
N VAL A 67 -11.46 7.15 3.21
CA VAL A 67 -11.67 7.28 1.76
C VAL A 67 -12.65 6.21 1.25
N LEU A 68 -12.53 4.97 1.73
CA LEU A 68 -13.34 3.86 1.26
C LEU A 68 -14.82 3.97 1.66
N GLN A 69 -15.13 4.57 2.81
CA GLN A 69 -16.51 4.72 3.30
C GLN A 69 -17.32 3.41 3.28
N GLY A 70 -16.66 2.28 3.61
CA GLY A 70 -17.26 0.95 3.61
C GLY A 70 -17.15 0.18 2.28
N ARG A 71 -16.58 0.78 1.23
CA ARG A 71 -16.16 0.04 0.03
C ARG A 71 -15.01 -0.92 0.36
N LYS A 72 -14.88 -1.97 -0.46
CA LYS A 72 -13.76 -2.91 -0.39
C LYS A 72 -12.63 -2.44 -1.29
N ILE A 73 -11.43 -2.97 -1.05
CA ILE A 73 -10.28 -2.83 -1.96
C ILE A 73 -10.27 -4.06 -2.87
N ASP A 74 -10.34 -3.83 -4.18
CA ASP A 74 -10.30 -4.90 -5.18
C ASP A 74 -8.86 -5.24 -5.54
N TYR A 75 -8.00 -4.22 -5.68
CA TYR A 75 -6.59 -4.38 -6.03
C TYR A 75 -5.67 -3.67 -5.03
N LEU A 76 -4.63 -4.37 -4.60
CA LEU A 76 -3.45 -3.76 -3.99
C LEU A 76 -2.30 -3.85 -5.00
N ILE A 77 -1.95 -2.73 -5.60
CA ILE A 77 -0.84 -2.60 -6.54
C ILE A 77 0.45 -2.41 -5.74
N ILE A 78 1.39 -3.35 -5.89
CA ILE A 78 2.66 -3.36 -5.18
C ILE A 78 3.77 -3.09 -6.19
N ASN A 79 4.21 -1.84 -6.24
CA ASN A 79 5.28 -1.40 -7.14
C ASN A 79 6.66 -1.80 -6.61
N HIS A 80 6.86 -1.69 -5.30
CA HIS A 80 8.14 -1.88 -4.64
C HIS A 80 7.97 -2.62 -3.31
N MET A 81 8.95 -3.46 -2.98
CA MET A 81 8.86 -4.39 -1.83
C MET A 81 9.66 -3.95 -0.62
N GLU A 82 10.36 -2.82 -0.69
CA GLU A 82 11.11 -2.32 0.45
C GLU A 82 10.16 -1.96 1.61
N PRO A 83 10.54 -2.24 2.88
CA PRO A 83 9.61 -2.17 4.01
C PRO A 83 8.95 -0.81 4.26
N ASP A 84 9.53 0.28 3.76
CA ASP A 84 8.97 1.63 3.84
C ASP A 84 7.80 1.87 2.87
N HIS A 85 7.63 1.00 1.87
CA HIS A 85 6.50 0.97 0.94
C HIS A 85 5.59 -0.25 1.13
N ALA A 86 6.13 -1.33 1.68
CA ALA A 86 5.45 -2.62 1.80
C ALA A 86 5.07 -2.99 3.24
N GLY A 87 5.43 -2.16 4.23
CA GLY A 87 5.33 -2.48 5.64
C GLY A 87 3.92 -2.83 6.12
N ALA A 88 2.89 -2.17 5.58
CA ALA A 88 1.50 -2.38 5.97
C ALA A 88 0.71 -3.36 5.08
N ILE A 89 1.37 -4.09 4.16
CA ILE A 89 0.69 -5.05 3.26
C ILE A 89 -0.08 -6.12 4.05
N LYS A 90 0.51 -6.64 5.14
CA LYS A 90 -0.15 -7.64 5.99
C LYS A 90 -1.43 -7.12 6.63
N ASP A 91 -1.44 -5.85 7.04
CA ASP A 91 -2.62 -5.24 7.64
C ASP A 91 -3.74 -5.12 6.60
N ILE A 92 -3.41 -4.73 5.36
CA ILE A 92 -4.38 -4.69 4.26
C ILE A 92 -4.94 -6.07 3.95
N ILE A 93 -4.10 -7.10 3.81
CA ILE A 93 -4.56 -8.48 3.55
C ILE A 93 -5.49 -8.97 4.66
N ARG A 94 -5.17 -8.69 5.92
CA ARG A 94 -5.99 -9.10 7.06
C ARG A 94 -7.36 -8.42 7.07
N LEU A 95 -7.42 -7.13 6.74
CA LEU A 95 -8.66 -6.34 6.73
C LEU A 95 -9.50 -6.60 5.45
N TYR A 96 -8.82 -6.87 4.34
CA TYR A 96 -9.41 -7.07 3.01
C TYR A 96 -8.94 -8.42 2.43
N PRO A 97 -9.39 -9.56 2.98
CA PRO A 97 -8.85 -10.89 2.61
C PRO A 97 -9.11 -11.31 1.16
N ASN A 98 -10.01 -10.62 0.46
CA ASN A 98 -10.31 -10.87 -0.97
C ASN A 98 -9.57 -9.93 -1.91
N VAL A 99 -8.70 -9.04 -1.40
CA VAL A 99 -7.92 -8.12 -2.24
C VAL A 99 -6.99 -8.91 -3.17
N ILE A 100 -6.94 -8.51 -4.43
CA ILE A 100 -6.01 -9.06 -5.41
C ILE A 100 -4.70 -8.29 -5.33
N LEU A 101 -3.63 -9.00 -5.00
CA LEU A 101 -2.27 -8.46 -4.97
C LEU A 101 -1.73 -8.41 -6.39
N VAL A 102 -1.49 -7.21 -6.90
CA VAL A 102 -0.97 -6.97 -8.25
C VAL A 102 0.50 -6.59 -8.16
N GLY A 103 1.35 -7.29 -8.89
CA GLY A 103 2.79 -7.04 -8.89
C GLY A 103 3.50 -7.75 -10.02
N ASN A 104 4.79 -7.51 -10.19
CA ASN A 104 5.57 -8.19 -11.22
C ASN A 104 6.07 -9.56 -10.74
N VAL A 105 6.80 -10.27 -11.61
CA VAL A 105 7.32 -11.62 -11.34
C VAL A 105 8.22 -11.71 -10.09
N LYS A 106 8.83 -10.60 -9.66
CA LYS A 106 9.72 -10.52 -8.49
C LYS A 106 8.98 -10.16 -7.21
N THR A 107 7.81 -9.54 -7.30
CA THR A 107 7.03 -9.09 -6.15
C THR A 107 6.70 -10.26 -5.22
N PHE A 108 6.14 -11.34 -5.74
CA PHE A 108 5.63 -12.44 -4.90
C PHE A 108 6.72 -13.24 -4.19
N PRO A 109 7.86 -13.61 -4.83
CA PRO A 109 8.98 -14.22 -4.10
C PRO A 109 9.50 -13.35 -2.95
N MET A 110 9.56 -12.02 -3.12
CA MET A 110 9.96 -11.09 -2.07
C MET A 110 8.89 -10.98 -0.97
N LEU A 111 7.62 -10.92 -1.35
CA LEU A 111 6.48 -10.90 -0.43
C LEU A 111 6.50 -12.14 0.47
N ASP A 112 6.71 -13.32 -0.11
CA ASP A 112 6.83 -14.58 0.62
C ASP A 112 8.03 -14.56 1.59
N ALA A 113 9.17 -14.03 1.15
CA ALA A 113 10.37 -13.93 1.97
C ALA A 113 10.23 -12.94 3.15
N PHE A 114 9.57 -11.80 2.96
CA PHE A 114 9.42 -10.78 3.99
C PHE A 114 8.28 -11.06 4.97
N TYR A 115 7.16 -11.62 4.48
CA TYR A 115 5.91 -11.61 5.23
C TYR A 115 5.28 -12.99 5.48
N ASP A 116 5.89 -14.06 4.97
CA ASP A 116 5.42 -15.46 5.11
C ASP A 116 3.92 -15.58 4.76
N CYS A 117 3.63 -15.34 3.48
CA CYS A 117 2.27 -15.19 2.96
C CYS A 117 1.40 -16.47 3.11
N SER A 118 2.02 -17.62 3.35
CA SER A 118 1.35 -18.89 3.60
C SER A 118 0.38 -18.82 4.80
N LYS A 119 0.72 -18.03 5.82
CA LYS A 119 -0.10 -17.88 7.04
C LYS A 119 -1.31 -16.97 6.84
N GLU A 120 -1.19 -15.97 5.96
CA GLU A 120 -2.23 -14.99 5.70
C GLU A 120 -3.10 -15.34 4.47
N HIS A 121 -2.92 -16.55 3.90
CA HIS A 121 -3.65 -17.05 2.72
C HIS A 121 -3.55 -16.16 1.47
N CYS A 122 -2.53 -15.31 1.38
CA CYS A 122 -2.30 -14.40 0.25
C CYS A 122 -1.77 -15.09 -1.02
N GLU A 123 -1.67 -16.43 -1.02
CA GLU A 123 -1.30 -17.21 -2.20
C GLU A 123 -2.42 -17.25 -3.25
N ASN A 124 -3.68 -17.18 -2.82
CA ASN A 124 -4.83 -17.37 -3.70
C ASN A 124 -5.20 -16.14 -4.53
N ASN A 125 -4.72 -14.96 -4.14
CA ASN A 125 -5.15 -13.68 -4.72
C ASN A 125 -3.96 -12.91 -5.29
N ARG A 126 -3.22 -13.52 -6.23
CA ARG A 126 -2.03 -12.91 -6.86
C ARG A 126 -2.25 -12.71 -8.36
N MET A 127 -1.93 -11.52 -8.85
CA MET A 127 -1.93 -11.18 -10.26
C MET A 127 -0.53 -10.72 -10.68
N VAL A 128 0.14 -11.53 -11.49
CA VAL A 128 1.45 -11.21 -12.06
C VAL A 128 1.25 -10.40 -13.33
N ILE A 129 1.82 -9.20 -13.38
CA ILE A 129 1.79 -8.31 -14.55
C ILE A 129 3.18 -8.11 -15.17
N LYS A 130 3.20 -7.64 -16.41
CA LYS A 130 4.38 -7.30 -17.22
C LYS A 130 4.23 -5.90 -17.83
N GLU A 131 5.31 -5.41 -18.42
CA GLU A 131 5.33 -4.16 -19.16
C GLU A 131 4.24 -4.15 -20.25
N GLY A 132 3.44 -3.08 -20.28
CA GLY A 132 2.35 -2.90 -21.23
C GLY A 132 1.04 -3.60 -20.87
N ASP A 133 0.97 -4.37 -19.78
CA ASP A 133 -0.29 -4.89 -19.28
C ASP A 133 -1.17 -3.74 -18.75
N THR A 134 -2.49 -3.94 -18.82
CA THR A 134 -3.50 -2.98 -18.37
C THR A 134 -4.38 -3.60 -17.31
N LEU A 135 -4.88 -2.75 -16.40
CA LEU A 135 -5.78 -3.14 -15.33
C LEU A 135 -7.01 -2.23 -15.38
N GLU A 136 -8.16 -2.82 -15.74
CA GLU A 136 -9.44 -2.11 -15.76
C GLU A 136 -10.00 -2.01 -14.32
N LEU A 137 -10.17 -0.76 -13.88
CA LEU A 137 -10.79 -0.40 -12.62
C LEU A 137 -12.29 -0.17 -12.84
#